data_AF-A0A2U1TM48-F1
#
_entry.id   AF-A0A2U1TM48-F1
#
_cell.length_a   1.000
_cell.length_b   1.000
_cell.length_c   1.000
_cell.angle_alpha   90.00
_cell.angle_beta   90.00
_cell.angle_gamma   90.00
#
_symmetry.space_group_name_H-M   'P 1'
#
loop_
_entity.id
_entity.type
_entity.pdbx_description
1 polymer ?
#
loop_
_entity_poly.entity_id
_entity_poly.type
_entity_poly.pdbx_seq_one_letter_code
_entity_poly.pdbx_strand_id
1 'polypeptide(L)' 'MAKFPINAIVKLNQPHATGKGVVMAIYPEHEDKPVSYLVDWDDGGRGIHDENKLCWAAITHPVLHRN' A
#
# COMPACT_ATOMS: atom_id res chain seq x y z
N MET A 1 -12.62 9.73 -0.44
CA MET A 1 -11.30 10.37 -0.31
C MET A 1 -10.25 9.29 -0.33
N ALA A 2 -9.12 9.51 -1.02
CA ALA A 2 -8.04 8.52 -1.11
C ALA A 2 -7.41 8.26 0.26
N LYS A 3 -7.32 6.99 0.66
CA LYS A 3 -6.74 6.55 1.94
C LYS A 3 -5.22 6.71 2.02
N PHE A 4 -4.52 6.54 0.90
CA PHE A 4 -3.06 6.60 0.84
C PHE A 4 -2.60 7.82 0.03
N PRO A 5 -1.90 8.80 0.62
CA PRO A 5 -1.33 9.92 -0.13
C PRO A 5 -0.16 9.49 -1.03
N ILE A 6 0.21 10.33 -2.00
CA ILE A 6 1.45 10.16 -2.76
C ILE A 6 2.64 10.14 -1.80
N ASN A 7 3.63 9.28 -2.07
CA ASN A 7 4.77 8.94 -1.22
C ASN A 7 4.43 8.12 0.04
N ALA A 8 3.18 7.66 0.22
CA ALA A 8 2.86 6.70 1.27
C ALA A 8 3.57 5.37 1.04
N ILE A 9 4.07 4.76 2.13
CA ILE A 9 4.63 3.42 2.11
C ILE A 9 3.53 2.41 2.42
N VAL A 10 3.24 1.56 1.45
CA VAL A 10 2.20 0.54 1.51
C VAL A 10 2.79 -0.85 1.34
N LYS A 11 2.00 -1.86 1.70
CA LYS A 11 2.26 -3.26 1.37
C LYS A 11 0.98 -3.89 0.83
N LEU A 12 1.10 -5.01 0.14
CA LEU A 12 -0.07 -5.78 -0.25
C LEU A 12 -0.79 -6.30 1.01
N ASN A 13 -2.12 -6.22 0.99
CA ASN A 13 -2.99 -6.74 2.03
C ASN A 13 -3.15 -8.26 1.89
N GLN A 14 -2.03 -8.98 1.94
CA GLN A 14 -1.94 -10.42 1.84
C GLN A 14 -1.06 -10.97 2.98
N PRO A 15 -1.41 -12.11 3.58
CA PRO A 15 -0.69 -12.66 4.74
C PRO A 15 0.80 -12.91 4.51
N HIS A 16 1.19 -13.17 3.26
CA HIS A 16 2.55 -13.55 2.88
C HIS A 16 3.29 -12.47 2.07
N ALA A 17 2.69 -11.30 1.88
CA ALA A 17 3.36 -10.21 1.19
C ALA A 17 4.39 -9.55 2.11
N THR A 18 5.67 -9.67 1.74
CA THR A 18 6.80 -9.10 2.48
C THR A 18 7.33 -7.80 1.86
N GLY A 19 7.00 -7.54 0.59
CA GLY A 19 7.44 -6.35 -0.15
C GLY A 19 6.72 -5.08 0.29
N LYS A 20 7.46 -3.98 0.28
CA LYS A 20 6.93 -2.61 0.46
C LYS A 20 6.94 -1.89 -0.87
N GLY A 21 6.02 -0.94 -1.02
CA GLY A 21 5.99 -0.08 -2.18
C GLY A 21 5.61 1.35 -1.82
N VAL A 22 5.94 2.27 -2.72
CA VAL A 22 5.67 3.69 -2.58
C VAL A 22 4.54 4.08 -3.53
N VAL A 23 3.53 4.77 -3.01
CA VAL A 23 2.44 5.33 -3.84
C VAL A 23 3.00 6.44 -4.72
N MET A 24 2.98 6.24 -6.03
CA MET A 24 3.49 7.20 -7.01
C MET A 24 2.38 8.07 -7.61
N ALA A 25 1.19 7.50 -7.78
CA ALA A 25 0.03 8.20 -8.32
C ALA A 25 -1.27 7.65 -7.72
N ILE A 26 -2.28 8.51 -7.67
CA ILE A 26 -3.63 8.19 -7.19
C ILE A 26 -4.58 8.41 -8.36
N TYR A 27 -5.36 7.40 -8.69
CA TYR A 27 -6.41 7.45 -9.70
C TYR A 27 -7.76 7.44 -8.97
N PRO A 28 -8.40 8.62 -8.81
CA PRO A 28 -9.76 8.67 -8.31
C PRO A 28 -10.67 8.10 -9.40
N GLU A 29 -11.25 6.93 -9.17
CA GLU A 29 -12.27 6.40 -10.07
C GLU A 29 -13.63 7.06 -9.79
N HIS A 30 -14.50 7.10 -10.80
CA HIS A 30 -15.85 7.69 -10.72
C HIS A 30 -16.76 6.90 -9.77
N GLU A 31 -17.86 7.55 -9.34
CA GLU A 31 -18.76 7.33 -8.19
C GLU A 31 -19.04 5.91 -7.64
N ASP A 32 -18.73 4.83 -8.37
CA ASP A 32 -18.98 3.45 -7.96
C ASP A 32 -17.74 2.55 -7.91
N LYS A 33 -16.53 3.09 -8.12
CA LYS A 33 -15.30 2.28 -8.16
C LYS A 33 -14.31 2.65 -7.06
N PRO A 34 -13.57 1.67 -6.51
CA PRO A 34 -12.54 1.94 -5.50
C PRO A 34 -11.42 2.79 -6.10
N VAL A 35 -10.79 3.62 -5.26
CA VAL A 35 -9.60 4.38 -5.65
C VAL A 35 -8.47 3.40 -5.98
N SER A 36 -7.79 3.66 -7.10
CA SER A 36 -6.66 2.86 -7.58
C SER A 36 -5.35 3.61 -7.39
N TYR A 37 -4.28 2.88 -7.08
CA TYR A 37 -2.97 3.44 -6.74
C TYR A 37 -1.88 2.83 -7.63
N LEU A 38 -1.06 3.66 -8.26
CA LEU A 38 0.20 3.20 -8.85
C LEU A 38 1.24 3.08 -7.74
N VAL A 39 1.81 1.89 -7.59
CA VAL A 39 2.82 1.59 -6.57
C VAL A 39 4.11 1.16 -7.24
N ASP A 40 5.22 1.76 -6.82
CA ASP A 40 6.59 1.33 -7.15
C ASP A 40 7.08 0.44 -6.01
N TRP A 41 7.31 -0.84 -6.29
CA TRP A 41 7.68 -1.86 -5.31
C TRP A 41 9.20 -1.94 -5.15
N ASP A 42 9.63 -2.38 -3.97
CA ASP A 42 11.05 -2.55 -3.62
C ASP A 42 11.79 -3.59 -4.49
N ASP A 43 11.06 -4.54 -5.07
CA ASP A 43 11.58 -5.51 -6.05
C ASP A 43 11.81 -4.91 -7.45
N GLY A 44 11.54 -3.62 -7.64
CA GLY A 44 11.64 -2.91 -8.91
C GLY A 44 10.41 -3.05 -9.82
N GLY A 45 9.39 -3.78 -9.37
CA GLY A 45 8.12 -3.92 -10.05
C GLY A 45 7.24 -2.69 -9.89
N ARG A 46 6.41 -2.40 -10.90
CA ARG A 46 5.36 -1.37 -10.83
C ARG A 46 4.00 -2.01 -11.06
N GLY A 47 3.01 -1.60 -10.28
CA GLY A 47 1.67 -2.13 -10.42
C GLY A 47 0.59 -1.17 -9.95
N ILE A 48 -0.58 -1.27 -10.57
CA ILE A 48 -1.79 -0.57 -10.14
C ILE A 48 -2.59 -1.50 -9.24
N HIS A 49 -3.00 -0.98 -8.07
CA HIS A 49 -3.72 -1.75 -7.05
C HIS A 49 -4.88 -0.95 -6.49
N ASP A 50 -6.01 -1.62 -6.29
CA ASP A 50 -7.18 -1.03 -5.63
C ASP A 50 -6.87 -0.74 -4.15
N GLU A 51 -7.57 0.23 -3.57
CA GLU A 51 -7.44 0.59 -2.15
C GLU A 51 -7.55 -0.61 -1.19
N ASN A 52 -8.41 -1.59 -1.51
CA ASN A 52 -8.65 -2.77 -0.67
C ASN A 52 -7.51 -3.81 -0.73
N LYS A 53 -6.63 -3.72 -1.74
CA LYS A 53 -5.46 -4.59 -1.92
C LYS A 53 -4.24 -4.07 -1.18
N LEU A 54 -4.31 -2.85 -0.63
CA LEU A 54 -3.20 -2.19 0.03
C LEU A 54 -3.50 -1.98 1.51
N CYS A 55 -2.45 -2.03 2.32
CA CYS A 55 -2.48 -1.55 3.69
C CYS A 55 -1.20 -0.78 3.99
N TRP A 56 -1.22 0.02 5.05
CA TRP A 56 -0.03 0.70 5.52
C TRP A 56 1.07 -0.33 5.80
N ALA A 57 2.25 -0.10 5.23
CA ALA A 57 3.44 -0.82 5.63
C ALA A 57 3.84 -0.27 7.00
N ALA A 58 3.17 -0.74 8.07
CA ALA A 58 3.48 -0.34 9.42
C ALA A 58 5.00 -0.43 9.62
N ILE A 59 5.62 0.67 10.05
CA ILE A 59 6.94 0.62 10.66
C ILE A 59 6.70 -0.23 11.90
N THR A 60 7.17 -1.47 11.87
CA THR A 60 7.06 -2.48 12.92
C THR A 60 6.78 -1.86 14.29
N HIS A 61 5.62 -2.14 14.88
CA HIS A 61 5.55 -2.11 16.33
C HIS A 61 6.64 -3.08 16.80
N PRO A 62 7.65 -2.63 17.55
CA PRO A 62 8.61 -3.58 18.12
C PRO A 62 7.79 -4.58 18.92
N VAL A 63 7.96 -5.86 18.61
CA VAL A 63 7.44 -6.93 19.45
C VAL A 63 8.16 -6.74 20.78
N LEU A 64 7.45 -6.19 21.78
CA LEU A 64 7.95 -6.11 23.14
C LEU A 64 8.26 -7.55 23.56
N HIS A 65 9.54 -7.90 23.62
CA HIS A 65 9.99 -9.15 24.21
C HIS A 65 9.55 -9.11 25.67
N ARG A 66 8.53 -9.91 26.02
CA ARG A 66 8.06 -10.04 27.39
C ARG A 66 9.01 -11.02 28.06
N ASN A 67 9.95 -10.48 28.83
CA ASN A 67 10.78 -11.25 29.78
C ASN A 67 9.90 -12.02 30.76
#